data_AF-A0A7V8YJB7-F1
#
_entry.id   AF-A0A7V8YJB7-F1
#
_cell.length_a   1.000
_cell.length_b   1.000
_cell.length_c   1.000
_cell.angle_alpha   90.00
_cell.angle_beta   90.00
_cell.angle_gamma   90.00
#
_symmetry.space_group_name_H-M   'P 1'
#
loop_
_entity.id
_entity.type
_entity.pdbx_description
1 polymer ?
#
loop_
_entity_poly.entity_id
_entity_poly.type
_entity_poly.pdbx_seq_one_letter_code
_entity_poly.pdbx_strand_id
1 'polypeptide(L)'
;MVNTSMQLDSETRDQLAEVAERDFDGASLGEALKRLLKEHKINRIVRRYEQLRADPDEWASYQKEAQLTDNTAGGGLPEAGCEYPTEYPEYQR
;
A
#
# COMPACT_ATOMS: atom_id res chain seq x y z
N MET A 1 23.69 -11.37 0.45
CA MET A 1 22.38 -11.74 1.05
C MET A 1 22.55 -13.05 1.78
N VAL A 2 21.92 -13.21 2.95
CA VAL A 2 21.89 -14.50 3.66
C VAL A 2 20.66 -15.26 3.17
N ASN A 3 20.86 -16.46 2.63
CA ASN A 3 19.76 -17.36 2.28
C ASN A 3 19.46 -18.27 3.45
N THR A 4 18.19 -18.36 3.81
CA THR A 4 17.67 -19.32 4.79
C THR A 4 16.85 -20.37 4.07
N SER A 5 16.79 -21.59 4.62
CA SER A 5 15.92 -22.65 4.14
C SER A 5 14.76 -22.85 5.12
N MET A 6 13.60 -23.21 4.58
CA MET A 6 12.47 -23.69 5.39
C MET A 6 11.97 -25.01 4.79
N GLN A 7 11.46 -25.89 5.63
CA GLN A 7 10.80 -27.11 5.18
C GLN A 7 9.34 -26.79 4.88
N LEU A 8 8.89 -27.20 3.70
CA LEU A 8 7.51 -27.12 3.23
C LEU A 8 7.15 -28.50 2.69
N ASP A 9 5.91 -28.93 2.90
CA ASP A 9 5.38 -30.06 2.16
C ASP A 9 5.24 -29.69 0.66
N SER A 10 5.14 -30.72 -0.19
CA SER A 10 5.09 -30.54 -1.63
C SER A 10 3.85 -29.77 -2.08
N GLU A 11 2.71 -29.99 -1.43
CA GLU A 11 1.45 -29.33 -1.78
C GLU A 11 1.55 -27.82 -1.52
N THR A 12 2.02 -27.41 -0.35
CA THR A 12 2.22 -26.00 -0.01
C THR A 12 3.22 -25.33 -0.94
N ARG A 13 4.32 -26.02 -1.29
CA ARG A 13 5.31 -25.49 -2.25
C ARG A 13 4.69 -25.24 -3.62
N ASP A 14 3.88 -26.19 -4.10
CA ASP A 14 3.27 -26.12 -5.43
C ASP A 14 2.18 -25.05 -5.49
N GLN A 15 1.37 -24.91 -4.44
CA GLN A 15 0.43 -23.79 -4.31
C GLN A 15 1.15 -22.43 -4.31
N LEU A 16 2.28 -22.32 -3.60
CA LEU A 16 3.08 -21.10 -3.61
C LEU A 16 3.66 -20.80 -5.00
N ALA A 17 4.04 -21.83 -5.75
CA ALA A 17 4.51 -21.70 -7.13
C ALA A 17 3.41 -21.21 -8.06
N GLU A 18 2.20 -21.77 -7.95
CA GLU A 18 1.04 -21.34 -8.72
C GLU A 18 0.69 -19.87 -8.44
N VAL A 19 0.68 -19.45 -7.18
CA VAL A 19 0.46 -18.05 -6.80
C VAL A 19 1.57 -17.15 -7.36
N ALA A 20 2.82 -17.60 -7.32
CA ALA A 20 3.93 -16.84 -7.87
C ALA A 20 3.81 -16.62 -9.38
N GLU A 21 3.35 -17.63 -10.11
CA GLU A 21 3.10 -17.55 -11.56
C GLU A 21 1.89 -16.65 -11.88
N ARG A 22 0.76 -16.90 -11.22
CA ARG A 22 -0.52 -16.24 -11.54
C ARG A 22 -0.59 -14.80 -11.05
N ASP A 23 -0.14 -14.55 -9.83
CA ASP A 23 -0.42 -13.28 -9.12
C ASP A 23 0.82 -12.38 -9.06
N PHE A 24 2.02 -12.91 -9.35
CA PHE A 24 3.29 -12.19 -9.24
C PHE A 24 4.21 -12.31 -10.48
N ASP A 25 3.64 -12.52 -11.66
CA ASP A 25 4.36 -12.54 -12.96
C ASP A 25 5.53 -13.54 -13.01
N GLY A 26 5.37 -14.72 -12.41
CA GLY A 26 6.42 -15.74 -12.37
C GLY A 26 7.57 -15.41 -11.42
N ALA A 27 7.31 -14.63 -10.36
CA ALA A 27 8.31 -14.31 -9.34
C ALA A 27 8.91 -15.58 -8.70
N SER A 28 10.13 -15.47 -8.17
CA SER A 28 10.70 -16.56 -7.35
C SER A 28 9.83 -16.82 -6.10
N LEU A 29 9.82 -18.06 -5.59
CA LEU A 29 9.07 -18.41 -4.38
C LEU A 29 9.41 -17.52 -3.17
N GLY A 30 10.67 -17.12 -3.02
CA GLY A 30 11.09 -16.22 -1.95
C GLY A 30 10.52 -14.80 -2.09
N GLU A 31 10.43 -14.30 -3.32
CA GLU A 31 9.83 -12.99 -3.60
C GLU A 31 8.30 -13.04 -3.48
N ALA A 32 7.65 -14.10 -3.97
CA ALA A 32 6.23 -14.34 -3.78
C ALA A 32 5.88 -14.39 -2.29
N LEU A 33 6.64 -15.16 -1.49
CA LEU A 33 6.46 -15.23 -0.04
C LEU A 33 6.62 -13.86 0.63
N LYS A 34 7.61 -13.06 0.21
CA LYS A 34 7.82 -11.71 0.73
C LYS A 34 6.64 -10.78 0.42
N ARG A 35 6.07 -10.86 -0.77
CA ARG A 35 4.89 -10.08 -1.18
C ARG A 35 3.64 -10.52 -0.40
N LEU A 36 3.40 -11.82 -0.29
CA LEU A 36 2.31 -12.37 0.53
C LEU A 36 2.41 -11.93 2.00
N LEU A 37 3.62 -11.91 2.57
CA LEU A 37 3.83 -11.40 3.93
C LEU A 37 3.52 -9.90 4.05
N LYS A 38 3.77 -9.11 3.01
CA LYS A 38 3.40 -7.69 2.96
C LYS A 38 1.89 -7.53 2.89
N GLU A 39 1.23 -8.28 2.03
CA GLU A 39 -0.24 -8.27 1.89
C GLU A 39 -0.93 -8.72 3.17
N HIS A 40 -0.45 -9.78 3.82
CA HIS A 40 -0.98 -10.22 5.11
C HIS A 40 -0.94 -9.10 6.17
N LYS A 41 0.16 -8.34 6.22
CA LYS A 41 0.27 -7.18 7.13
C LYS A 41 -0.72 -6.08 6.78
N ILE A 42 -0.88 -5.76 5.50
CA ILE A 42 -1.86 -4.77 5.03
C ILE A 42 -3.28 -5.21 5.39
N ASN A 43 -3.64 -6.45 5.09
CA ASN A 43 -4.97 -7.00 5.37
C ASN A 43 -5.30 -6.97 6.87
N ARG A 44 -4.31 -7.20 7.74
CA ARG A 44 -4.50 -7.05 9.19
C ARG A 44 -4.83 -5.62 9.60
N ILE A 45 -4.21 -4.63 8.96
CA ILE A 45 -4.49 -3.21 9.20
C ILE A 45 -5.89 -2.86 8.67
N VAL A 46 -6.20 -3.23 7.43
CA VAL A 46 -7.51 -2.99 6.82
C VAL A 46 -8.64 -3.60 7.67
N ARG A 47 -8.47 -4.82 8.16
CA ARG A 47 -9.44 -5.46 9.06
C ARG A 47 -9.68 -4.68 10.35
N ARG A 48 -8.66 -4.01 10.89
CA ARG A 48 -8.83 -3.13 12.07
C ARG A 48 -9.59 -1.86 11.71
N TYR A 49 -9.32 -1.27 10.55
CA TYR A 49 -10.11 -0.15 10.04
C TYR A 49 -11.57 -0.52 9.80
N GLU A 50 -11.86 -1.72 9.28
CA GLU A 50 -13.23 -2.21 9.11
C GLU A 50 -13.94 -2.36 10.46
N GLN A 51 -13.25 -2.86 11.48
CA GLN A 51 -13.79 -2.95 12.85
C GLN A 51 -14.07 -1.58 13.43
N LEU A 52 -13.14 -0.63 13.28
CA LEU A 52 -13.33 0.75 13.71
C LEU A 52 -14.53 1.40 13.00
N ARG A 53 -14.66 1.18 11.68
CA ARG A 53 -15.77 1.71 10.89
C ARG A 53 -17.13 1.09 11.26
N ALA A 54 -17.13 -0.11 11.84
CA ALA A 54 -18.33 -0.74 12.36
C ALA A 54 -18.81 -0.13 13.70
N ASP A 55 -17.98 0.67 14.37
CA ASP A 55 -18.36 1.50 15.53
C ASP A 55 -18.62 2.95 15.07
N PRO A 56 -19.89 3.39 14.98
CA PRO A 56 -20.23 4.71 14.45
C PRO A 56 -19.68 5.88 15.30
N ASP A 57 -19.60 5.71 16.62
CA ASP A 57 -19.17 6.76 17.54
C ASP A 57 -17.64 6.91 17.51
N GLU A 58 -16.93 5.78 17.52
CA GLU A 58 -15.47 5.76 17.40
C GLU A 58 -15.01 6.25 16.01
N TRP A 59 -15.72 5.85 14.94
CA TRP A 59 -15.45 6.31 13.58
C TRP A 59 -15.69 7.81 13.42
N ALA A 60 -16.76 8.36 14.02
CA ALA A 60 -17.02 9.80 13.99
C ALA A 60 -15.94 10.60 14.74
N SER A 61 -15.40 10.07 15.84
CA SER A 61 -14.27 10.67 16.55
C SER A 61 -13.00 10.68 15.70
N TYR A 62 -12.66 9.53 15.09
CA TYR A 62 -11.52 9.41 14.18
C TYR A 62 -11.61 10.38 12.99
N GLN A 63 -12.78 10.52 12.36
CA GLN A 63 -12.97 11.45 11.24
C GLN A 63 -12.78 12.92 11.65
N LYS A 64 -13.24 13.30 12.85
CA LYS A 64 -13.01 14.66 13.37
C LYS A 64 -11.52 14.94 13.60
N GLU A 65 -10.78 13.99 14.17
CA GLU A 65 -9.33 14.13 14.36
C GLU A 65 -8.57 14.19 13.01
N ALA A 66 -8.97 13.37 12.04
CA ALA A 66 -8.40 13.40 10.69
C ALA A 66 -8.62 14.75 9.99
N GLN A 67 -9.83 15.32 10.08
CA GLN A 67 -10.15 16.64 9.53
C GLN A 67 -9.31 17.77 10.15
N LEU A 68 -9.09 17.72 11.47
CA LEU A 68 -8.23 18.70 12.15
C LEU A 68 -6.79 18.64 11.64
N THR A 69 -6.29 17.44 11.33
CA THR A 69 -4.93 17.23 10.84
C THR A 69 -4.80 17.65 9.36
N ASP A 70 -5.80 17.35 8.53
CA ASP A 70 -5.82 17.70 7.10
C ASP A 70 -5.79 19.23 6.89
N ASN A 71 -6.53 19.98 7.71
CA ASN A 71 -6.49 21.44 7.70
C ASN A 71 -5.11 22.03 8.04
N THR A 72 -4.27 21.30 8.77
CA THR A 72 -2.89 21.72 9.08
C THR A 72 -1.88 21.28 8.02
N ALA A 73 -2.16 20.19 7.29
CA ALA A 73 -1.29 19.69 6.21
C ALA A 73 -1.26 20.63 4.99
N GLY A 74 -2.38 21.34 4.71
CA GLY A 74 -2.46 22.35 3.65
C GLY A 74 -1.99 23.75 4.05
N GLY A 75 -1.78 24.03 5.34
CA GLY A 75 -1.54 25.39 5.86
C GLY A 75 -0.20 26.05 5.47
N GLY A 76 0.67 25.34 4.75
CA GLY A 76 1.94 25.85 4.23
C GLY A 76 2.13 25.65 2.71
N LEU A 77 1.13 25.10 2.01
CA LEU A 77 1.16 24.98 0.56
C LEU A 77 0.48 26.21 -0.05
N PRO A 78 1.08 26.87 -1.07
CA PRO A 78 0.38 27.89 -1.81
C PRO A 78 -0.91 27.29 -2.38
N GLU A 79 -2.02 28.02 -2.30
CA GLU A 79 -3.27 27.61 -2.95
C GLU A 79 -2.95 27.23 -4.40
N ALA A 80 -3.60 26.17 -4.90
CA ALA A 80 -3.44 25.69 -6.27
C ALA A 80 -4.05 26.70 -7.27
N GLY A 81 -3.45 27.90 -7.34
CA GLY A 81 -3.64 28.94 -8.34
C GLY A 81 -2.37 29.16 -9.17
N CYS A 82 -1.35 28.31 -9.04
CA CYS A 82 -0.23 28.28 -9.96
C CYS A 82 -0.60 27.40 -11.15
N GLU A 83 -1.27 28.02 -12.11
CA GLU A 83 -1.24 27.64 -13.53
C GLU A 83 0.17 27.16 -13.88
N TYR A 84 0.32 25.89 -14.29
CA TYR A 84 1.58 25.42 -14.85
C TYR A 84 1.91 26.36 -16.02
N PRO A 85 3.09 27.03 -16.04
CA PRO A 85 3.53 27.74 -17.22
C PRO A 85 3.65 26.70 -18.34
N THR A 86 2.64 26.67 -19.20
CA THR A 86 2.56 25.75 -20.31
C THR A 86 3.39 26.33 -21.44
N GLU A 87 4.70 26.49 -21.27
CA GLU A 87 5.61 26.86 -22.35
C GLU A 87 7.07 26.75 -21.88
N TYR A 88 7.76 25.69 -22.34
CA TYR A 88 9.22 25.66 -22.39
C TYR A 88 9.66 25.98 -23.82
N PRO A 89 9.93 27.25 -24.18
CA PRO A 89 10.32 27.63 -25.54
C PRO A 89 11.82 27.40 -25.84
N GLU A 90 12.53 26.52 -25.12
CA GLU A 90 13.98 26.37 -25.28
C GLU A 90 14.44 25.12 -26.06
N TYR A 91 13.53 24.32 -26.62
CA TYR A 91 13.87 23.18 -27.49
C TYR A 91 13.37 23.31 -28.93
N GLN A 92 13.16 24.55 -29.40
CA GLN A 92 12.93 24.83 -30.82
C GLN A 92 13.96 25.84 -31.35
N ARG A 93 15.20 25.38 -31.50
CA ARG A 93 16.09 25.79 -32.60
C ARG A 93 17.23 24.80 -32.78
#